data_AF-A0A662VYZ8-F1
#
_entry.id   AF-A0A662VYZ8-F1
#
_cell.length_a   1.000
_cell.length_b   1.000
_cell.length_c   1.000
_cell.angle_alpha   90.00
_cell.angle_beta   90.00
_cell.angle_gamma   90.00
#
_symmetry.space_group_name_H-M   'P 1'
#
loop_
_entity.id
_entity.type
_entity.pdbx_description
1 polymer ?
#
loop_
_entity_poly.entity_id
_entity_poly.type
_entity_poly.pdbx_seq_one_letter_code
_entity_poly.pdbx_strand_id
1 'polypeptide(L)'
;MEDIILQHYDELKTRRIRGSYYIVREYLTKRLKEGKITEEEFNHFLTAQGYATYRDDLWPSIEKQYGLERPEAKPIGVIYDRGIERPISEFERVYYRARGFIFVEKADEAEDLKELSHHGWTIVAGQGFSTRLMRQLFKEDGRPVLALHDCDTAGEWIYRVFDIGSRRTRHLQLWLENVVDLGLHEDDASLLALPSQPEAGKFRKFRTSRIELSALSVLKVRWNVENPVLAYTIAKMKKLGIRITPKPEEAKELLKELVEERIKEAFDEISDKLWELFEIPSKIASSYAEELVYPDSEIVDADIPQINLVYLNFDDPIKRLKESLEKEFEKIKPDVIDEAQKAIENAKLLDEDDYEWIVIGRLGDNRVLTALGV
;
A
#
# COMPACT_ATOMS: atom_id res chain seq x y z
N MET A 1 2.91 6.94 -33.79
CA MET A 1 2.93 6.15 -32.53
C MET A 1 1.60 5.44 -32.30
N GLU A 2 0.47 6.15 -32.43
CA GLU A 2 -0.88 5.58 -32.29
C GLU A 2 -1.10 4.31 -33.14
N ASP A 3 -0.78 4.33 -34.44
CA ASP A 3 -0.95 3.14 -35.30
C ASP A 3 -0.22 1.90 -34.79
N ILE A 4 0.97 2.09 -34.19
CA ILE A 4 1.76 0.97 -33.63
C ILE A 4 1.01 0.38 -32.44
N ILE A 5 0.44 1.25 -31.60
CA ILE A 5 -0.31 0.82 -30.42
C ILE A 5 -1.57 0.06 -30.85
N LEU A 6 -2.32 0.58 -31.82
CA LEU A 6 -3.53 -0.07 -32.32
C LEU A 6 -3.23 -1.41 -32.99
N GLN A 7 -2.16 -1.49 -33.78
CA GLN A 7 -1.76 -2.71 -34.49
C GLN A 7 -1.25 -3.81 -33.56
N HIS A 8 -0.60 -3.44 -32.45
CA HIS A 8 0.04 -4.38 -31.52
C HIS A 8 -0.60 -4.36 -30.12
N TYR A 9 -1.88 -3.98 -30.04
CA TYR A 9 -2.54 -3.72 -28.77
C TYR A 9 -2.50 -4.91 -27.79
N ASP A 10 -2.85 -6.11 -28.24
CA ASP A 10 -2.92 -7.30 -27.39
C ASP A 10 -1.56 -7.63 -26.74
N GLU A 11 -0.48 -7.46 -27.50
CA GLU A 11 0.88 -7.63 -26.97
C GLU A 11 1.22 -6.55 -25.94
N LEU A 12 0.93 -5.29 -26.26
CA LEU A 12 1.28 -4.16 -25.41
C LEU A 12 0.50 -4.18 -24.09
N LYS A 13 -0.80 -4.55 -24.12
CA LYS A 13 -1.68 -4.59 -22.94
C LYS A 13 -1.17 -5.55 -21.87
N THR A 14 -0.60 -6.70 -22.26
CA THR A 14 -0.10 -7.72 -21.33
C THR A 14 1.17 -7.31 -20.58
N ARG A 15 1.79 -6.18 -20.93
CA ARG A 15 3.03 -5.69 -20.31
C ARG A 15 2.74 -4.59 -19.29
N ARG A 16 3.73 -4.26 -18.47
CA ARG A 16 3.72 -2.97 -17.75
C ARG A 16 3.95 -1.82 -18.72
N ILE A 17 3.44 -0.62 -18.42
CA ILE A 17 3.52 0.57 -19.29
C ILE A 17 4.94 0.93 -19.74
N ARG A 18 5.95 0.65 -18.89
CA ARG A 18 7.36 0.85 -19.25
C ARG A 18 7.89 -0.24 -20.18
N GLY A 19 7.42 -1.47 -20.03
CA GLY A 19 7.70 -2.57 -20.95
C GLY A 19 7.05 -2.34 -22.32
N SER A 20 5.80 -1.89 -22.35
CA SER A 20 5.12 -1.52 -23.59
C SER A 20 5.81 -0.36 -24.31
N TYR A 21 6.29 0.64 -23.56
CA TYR A 21 7.11 1.73 -24.11
C TYR A 21 8.38 1.23 -24.82
N TYR A 22 9.08 0.23 -24.25
CA TYR A 22 10.25 -0.37 -24.90
C TYR A 22 9.89 -1.17 -26.15
N ILE A 23 8.75 -1.87 -26.16
CA ILE A 23 8.28 -2.56 -27.36
C ILE A 23 7.94 -1.54 -28.48
N VAL A 24 7.24 -0.46 -28.13
CA VAL A 24 6.95 0.63 -29.08
C VAL A 24 8.23 1.26 -29.62
N ARG A 25 9.28 1.39 -28.80
CA ARG A 25 10.62 1.83 -29.24
C ARG A 25 11.20 0.93 -30.33
N GLU A 26 11.07 -0.39 -30.20
CA GLU A 26 11.57 -1.34 -31.22
C GLU A 26 10.82 -1.17 -32.55
N TYR A 27 9.51 -0.96 -32.50
CA TYR A 27 8.72 -0.67 -33.70
C TYR A 27 9.05 0.69 -34.32
N LEU A 28 9.28 1.72 -33.51
CA LEU A 28 9.74 3.02 -33.99
C LEU A 28 11.14 2.93 -34.62
N THR A 29 12.03 2.11 -34.07
CA THR A 29 13.36 1.85 -34.66
C THR A 29 13.24 1.24 -36.05
N LYS A 30 12.29 0.32 -36.27
CA LYS A 30 12.01 -0.21 -37.62
C LYS A 30 11.48 0.88 -38.55
N ARG A 31 10.52 1.71 -38.10
CA ARG A 31 10.00 2.82 -38.91
C ARG A 31 11.05 3.88 -39.24
N LEU A 32 12.01 4.13 -38.36
CA LEU A 32 13.16 5.02 -38.62
C LEU A 32 14.04 4.45 -39.74
N LYS A 33 14.37 3.15 -39.66
CA LYS A 33 15.15 2.45 -40.72
C LYS A 33 14.44 2.44 -42.07
N GLU A 34 13.11 2.38 -42.06
CA GLU A 34 12.26 2.46 -43.26
C GLU A 34 12.04 3.89 -43.77
N GLY A 35 12.58 4.92 -43.09
CA GLY A 35 12.41 6.33 -43.46
C GLY A 35 11.00 6.88 -43.25
N LYS A 36 10.16 6.19 -42.46
CA LYS A 36 8.76 6.58 -42.18
C LYS A 36 8.62 7.61 -41.06
N ILE A 37 9.68 7.82 -40.28
CA ILE A 37 9.79 8.85 -39.25
C ILE A 37 11.19 9.46 -39.31
N THR A 38 11.32 10.67 -38.78
CA THR A 38 12.59 11.39 -38.67
C THR A 38 13.37 10.99 -37.42
N GLU A 39 14.68 11.24 -37.43
CA GLU A 39 15.54 11.02 -36.27
C GLU A 39 15.18 11.95 -35.10
N GLU A 40 14.71 13.17 -35.39
CA GLU A 40 14.24 14.13 -34.37
C GLU A 40 12.99 13.60 -33.64
N GLU A 41 12.00 13.07 -34.37
CA GLU A 41 10.81 12.44 -33.78
C GLU A 41 11.16 11.23 -32.92
N PHE A 42 12.12 10.41 -33.39
CA PHE A 42 12.61 9.27 -32.62
C PHE A 42 13.34 9.72 -31.34
N ASN A 43 14.22 10.72 -31.44
CA ASN A 43 14.97 11.24 -30.29
C ASN A 43 14.06 11.93 -29.27
N HIS A 44 13.01 12.63 -29.72
CA HIS A 44 12.01 13.20 -28.82
C HIS A 44 11.33 12.11 -28.00
N PHE A 45 10.96 10.98 -28.62
CA PHE A 45 10.36 9.84 -27.92
C PHE A 45 11.27 9.33 -26.79
N LEU A 46 12.59 9.27 -27.01
CA LEU A 46 13.56 8.78 -26.02
C LEU A 46 13.72 9.65 -24.77
N THR A 47 13.21 10.88 -24.78
CA THR A 47 13.32 11.80 -23.64
C THR A 47 12.38 11.43 -22.48
N ALA A 48 12.64 11.97 -21.29
CA ALA A 48 11.71 11.86 -20.15
C ALA A 48 10.33 12.46 -20.49
N GLN A 49 10.30 13.53 -21.29
CA GLN A 49 9.07 14.14 -21.79
C GLN A 49 8.35 13.22 -22.79
N GLY A 50 9.08 12.56 -23.69
CA GLY A 50 8.52 11.57 -24.63
C GLY A 50 7.85 10.40 -23.91
N TYR A 51 8.49 9.87 -22.87
CA TYR A 51 7.87 8.85 -22.02
C TYR A 51 6.62 9.36 -21.29
N ALA A 52 6.65 10.59 -20.75
CA ALA A 52 5.49 11.20 -20.11
C ALA A 52 4.33 11.38 -21.11
N THR A 53 4.60 11.89 -22.32
CA THR A 53 3.60 12.04 -23.38
C THR A 53 2.99 10.69 -23.77
N TYR A 54 3.81 9.64 -23.93
CA TYR A 54 3.33 8.28 -24.20
C TYR A 54 2.40 7.76 -23.09
N ARG A 55 2.82 7.89 -21.83
CA ARG A 55 2.13 7.37 -20.64
C ARG A 55 0.85 8.14 -20.31
N ASP A 56 0.91 9.46 -20.38
CA ASP A 56 -0.06 10.37 -19.76
C ASP A 56 -0.95 11.10 -20.77
N ASP A 57 -0.60 11.12 -22.05
CA ASP A 57 -1.38 11.80 -23.09
C ASP A 57 -1.83 10.83 -24.20
N LEU A 58 -0.91 10.05 -24.79
CA LEU A 58 -1.22 9.15 -25.91
C LEU A 58 -2.12 7.98 -25.49
N TRP A 59 -1.74 7.22 -24.46
CA TRP A 59 -2.58 6.12 -23.97
C TRP A 59 -3.97 6.61 -23.55
N PRO A 60 -4.12 7.64 -22.69
CA PRO A 60 -5.44 8.16 -22.34
C PRO A 60 -6.28 8.63 -23.54
N SER A 61 -5.65 9.17 -24.59
CA SER A 61 -6.36 9.49 -25.83
C SER A 61 -6.90 8.24 -26.52
N ILE A 62 -6.08 7.19 -26.62
CA ILE A 62 -6.47 5.90 -27.20
C ILE A 62 -7.58 5.24 -26.38
N GLU A 63 -7.50 5.26 -25.05
CA GLU A 63 -8.56 4.73 -24.18
C GLU A 63 -9.89 5.45 -24.46
N LYS A 64 -9.85 6.78 -24.55
CA LYS A 64 -11.04 7.61 -24.82
C LYS A 64 -11.62 7.39 -26.22
N GLN A 65 -10.77 7.27 -27.24
CA GLN A 65 -11.20 7.21 -28.64
C GLN A 65 -11.66 5.82 -29.07
N TYR A 66 -11.02 4.77 -28.54
CA TYR A 66 -11.22 3.39 -28.99
C TYR A 66 -11.75 2.45 -27.89
N GLY A 67 -11.89 2.91 -26.64
CA GLY A 67 -12.33 2.06 -25.53
C GLY A 67 -11.30 0.99 -25.12
N LEU A 68 -10.04 1.15 -25.53
CA LEU A 68 -8.97 0.21 -25.21
C LEU A 68 -8.40 0.48 -23.81
N GLU A 69 -7.92 -0.54 -23.12
CA GLU A 69 -7.30 -0.42 -21.80
C GLU A 69 -5.78 -0.30 -21.95
N ARG A 70 -5.20 0.74 -21.35
CA ARG A 70 -3.74 0.88 -21.38
C ARG A 70 -3.03 -0.14 -20.47
N PRO A 71 -1.77 -0.47 -20.76
CA PRO A 71 -0.97 -1.40 -19.98
C PRO A 71 -0.77 -0.91 -18.54
N GLU A 72 -0.71 -1.82 -17.57
CA GLU A 72 -0.65 -1.46 -16.15
C GLU A 72 0.64 -0.70 -15.81
N ALA A 73 0.52 0.36 -15.03
CA ALA A 73 1.70 0.97 -14.40
C ALA A 73 2.19 0.06 -13.27
N LYS A 74 3.48 0.15 -12.90
CA LYS A 74 3.93 -0.45 -11.63
C LYS A 74 3.04 0.14 -10.52
N PRO A 75 2.40 -0.69 -9.68
CA PRO A 75 1.71 -0.18 -8.50
C PRO A 75 2.73 0.60 -7.67
N ILE A 76 2.49 1.90 -7.52
CA ILE A 76 3.31 2.80 -6.74
C ILE A 76 2.44 3.29 -5.60
N GLY A 77 2.87 2.99 -4.38
CA GLY A 77 2.18 3.36 -3.15
C GLY A 77 2.35 2.28 -2.09
N VAL A 78 2.16 2.71 -0.85
CA VAL A 78 2.18 1.83 0.33
C VAL A 78 0.87 1.98 1.07
N ILE A 79 0.48 0.90 1.76
CA ILE A 79 -0.68 0.82 2.63
C ILE A 79 -0.15 0.51 4.02
N TYR A 80 -0.59 1.26 5.02
CA TYR A 80 -0.46 0.87 6.42
C TYR A 80 -1.80 0.35 6.91
N ASP A 81 -1.82 -0.93 7.24
CA ASP A 81 -2.99 -1.62 7.78
C ASP A 81 -2.58 -2.34 9.06
N ARG A 82 -3.22 -1.99 10.19
CA ARG A 82 -2.91 -2.52 11.53
C ARG A 82 -1.41 -2.46 11.86
N GLY A 83 -0.78 -1.34 11.56
CA GLY A 83 0.63 -1.08 11.85
C GLY A 83 1.62 -1.76 10.90
N ILE A 84 1.16 -2.49 9.89
CA ILE A 84 2.02 -3.19 8.94
C ILE A 84 2.04 -2.42 7.62
N GLU A 85 3.23 -2.08 7.14
CA GLU A 85 3.44 -1.52 5.80
C GLU A 85 3.34 -2.63 4.75
N ARG A 86 2.53 -2.41 3.73
CA ARG A 86 2.34 -3.32 2.59
C ARG A 86 2.37 -2.55 1.27
N PRO A 87 2.79 -3.17 0.17
CA PRO A 87 2.65 -2.55 -1.14
C PRO A 87 1.15 -2.39 -1.51
N ILE A 88 0.82 -1.35 -2.27
CA ILE A 88 -0.55 -1.10 -2.77
C ILE A 88 -1.12 -2.27 -3.61
N SER A 89 -0.29 -3.21 -4.06
CA SER A 89 -0.72 -4.43 -4.73
C SER A 89 -1.43 -5.44 -3.83
N GLU A 90 -1.36 -5.29 -2.50
CA GLU A 90 -2.05 -6.14 -1.52
C GLU A 90 -3.32 -5.47 -0.96
N PHE A 91 -3.94 -4.59 -1.74
CA PHE A 91 -5.11 -3.80 -1.31
C PHE A 91 -6.31 -4.68 -0.94
N GLU A 92 -6.43 -5.88 -1.52
CA GLU A 92 -7.48 -6.84 -1.16
C GLU A 92 -7.37 -7.36 0.28
N ARG A 93 -6.22 -7.16 0.93
CA ARG A 93 -5.95 -7.59 2.31
C ARG A 93 -6.24 -6.52 3.35
N VAL A 94 -6.80 -5.39 2.95
CA VAL A 94 -7.18 -4.29 3.85
C VAL A 94 -8.16 -4.78 4.91
N TYR A 95 -7.98 -4.34 6.15
CA TYR A 95 -8.85 -4.70 7.25
C TYR A 95 -10.32 -4.40 6.95
N TYR A 96 -11.17 -5.43 6.99
CA TYR A 96 -12.57 -5.35 6.60
C TYR A 96 -13.39 -4.39 7.49
N ARG A 97 -13.02 -4.24 8.77
CA ARG A 97 -13.64 -3.24 9.68
C ARG A 97 -13.04 -1.85 9.59
N ALA A 98 -12.03 -1.62 8.75
CA ALA A 98 -11.60 -0.26 8.50
C ALA A 98 -12.79 0.55 7.96
N ARG A 99 -13.05 1.70 8.59
CA ARG A 99 -14.13 2.60 8.21
C ARG A 99 -13.93 3.15 6.81
N GLY A 100 -12.69 3.38 6.44
CA GLY A 100 -12.26 3.85 5.15
C GLY A 100 -10.76 4.06 5.14
N PHE A 101 -10.33 4.99 4.30
CA PHE A 101 -8.93 5.24 4.01
C PHE A 101 -8.53 6.66 4.37
N ILE A 102 -7.30 6.86 4.83
CA ILE A 102 -6.66 8.18 4.88
C ILE A 102 -5.59 8.19 3.81
N PHE A 103 -5.78 9.01 2.78
CA PHE A 103 -4.81 9.20 1.72
C PHE A 103 -3.87 10.36 2.05
N VAL A 104 -2.58 10.12 1.92
CA VAL A 104 -1.52 11.14 2.03
C VAL A 104 -0.60 11.12 0.83
N GLU A 105 0.06 12.25 0.54
CA GLU A 105 0.94 12.37 -0.62
C GLU A 105 2.26 11.61 -0.42
N LYS A 106 2.81 11.63 0.81
CA LYS A 106 4.18 11.19 1.11
C LYS A 106 4.18 10.04 2.12
N ALA A 107 5.14 9.13 1.98
CA ALA A 107 5.28 7.99 2.89
C ALA A 107 5.61 8.41 4.33
N ASP A 108 6.42 9.45 4.52
CA ASP A 108 6.76 9.95 5.85
C ASP A 108 5.52 10.43 6.63
N GLU A 109 4.58 11.09 5.94
CA GLU A 109 3.30 11.51 6.53
C GLU A 109 2.42 10.30 6.86
N ALA A 110 2.51 9.23 6.07
CA ALA A 110 1.77 7.99 6.34
C ALA A 110 2.32 7.26 7.57
N GLU A 111 3.65 7.25 7.76
CA GLU A 111 4.28 6.68 8.94
C GLU A 111 3.86 7.43 10.21
N ASP A 112 3.80 8.77 10.16
CA ASP A 112 3.28 9.58 11.27
C ASP A 112 1.81 9.23 11.61
N LEU A 113 1.02 8.76 10.65
CA LEU A 113 -0.39 8.37 10.84
C LEU A 113 -0.60 6.89 11.11
N LYS A 114 0.44 6.07 11.04
CA LYS A 114 0.37 4.61 11.12
C LYS A 114 -0.45 4.11 12.31
N GLU A 115 -0.40 4.79 13.45
CA GLU A 115 -1.16 4.38 14.65
C GLU A 115 -2.68 4.36 14.41
N LEU A 116 -3.22 5.24 13.55
CA LEU A 116 -4.66 5.22 13.19
C LEU A 116 -5.07 3.93 12.47
N SER A 117 -4.12 3.22 11.85
CA SER A 117 -4.38 1.92 11.23
C SER A 117 -4.68 0.80 12.21
N HIS A 118 -4.35 0.96 13.50
CA HIS A 118 -4.81 0.07 14.56
C HIS A 118 -6.26 0.36 15.00
N HIS A 119 -6.78 1.55 14.67
CA HIS A 119 -7.99 2.07 15.30
C HIS A 119 -9.18 2.16 14.37
N GLY A 120 -9.05 1.81 13.08
CA GLY A 120 -10.20 1.77 12.16
C GLY A 120 -9.97 2.46 10.83
N TRP A 121 -8.76 2.92 10.53
CA TRP A 121 -8.47 3.65 9.29
C TRP A 121 -7.22 3.15 8.60
N THR A 122 -7.36 2.64 7.39
CA THR A 122 -6.19 2.23 6.59
C THR A 122 -5.51 3.44 5.99
N ILE A 123 -4.20 3.60 6.19
CA ILE A 123 -3.45 4.74 5.65
C ILE A 123 -2.87 4.35 4.31
N VAL A 124 -3.02 5.22 3.30
CA VAL A 124 -2.52 4.97 1.95
C VAL A 124 -1.66 6.13 1.51
N ALA A 125 -0.39 5.84 1.20
CA ALA A 125 0.56 6.85 0.73
C ALA A 125 0.75 6.76 -0.79
N GLY A 126 0.66 7.92 -1.45
CA GLY A 126 1.02 8.09 -2.86
C GLY A 126 2.51 8.35 -3.11
N GLN A 127 2.84 8.65 -4.36
CA GLN A 127 4.03 9.41 -4.75
C GLN A 127 3.57 10.64 -5.52
N GLY A 128 2.96 11.60 -4.82
CA GLY A 128 2.27 12.73 -5.44
C GLY A 128 0.77 12.50 -5.60
N PHE A 129 0.19 12.97 -6.71
CA PHE A 129 -1.23 12.78 -7.00
C PHE A 129 -1.65 11.30 -6.98
N SER A 130 -2.89 11.05 -6.56
CA SER A 130 -3.48 9.72 -6.60
C SER A 130 -3.35 9.08 -7.98
N THR A 131 -2.84 7.85 -8.01
CA THR A 131 -2.69 7.11 -9.26
C THR A 131 -4.05 6.65 -9.77
N ARG A 132 -4.13 6.26 -11.04
CA ARG A 132 -5.36 5.66 -11.59
C ARG A 132 -5.76 4.43 -10.79
N LEU A 133 -4.79 3.56 -10.50
CA LEU A 133 -5.00 2.32 -9.74
C LEU A 133 -5.61 2.62 -8.38
N MET A 134 -5.05 3.55 -7.60
CA MET A 134 -5.61 3.93 -6.30
C MET A 134 -7.05 4.42 -6.40
N ARG A 135 -7.37 5.26 -7.40
CA ARG A 135 -8.75 5.71 -7.61
C ARG A 135 -9.69 4.57 -8.02
N GLN A 136 -9.23 3.59 -8.79
CA GLN A 136 -10.00 2.39 -9.12
C GLN A 136 -10.27 1.57 -7.87
N LEU A 137 -9.22 1.25 -7.11
CA LEU A 137 -9.30 0.48 -5.87
C LEU A 137 -10.25 1.14 -4.85
N PHE A 138 -10.12 2.43 -4.59
CA PHE A 138 -11.03 3.15 -3.69
C PHE A 138 -12.46 3.19 -4.20
N LYS A 139 -12.66 3.33 -5.52
CA LYS A 139 -14.01 3.35 -6.11
C LYS A 139 -14.69 1.98 -6.03
N GLU A 140 -13.93 0.91 -6.28
CA GLU A 140 -14.40 -0.47 -6.20
C GLU A 140 -14.74 -0.86 -4.76
N ASP A 141 -13.93 -0.41 -3.80
CA ASP A 141 -14.15 -0.67 -2.38
C ASP A 141 -15.34 0.12 -1.80
N GLY A 142 -15.49 1.38 -2.21
CA GLY A 142 -16.65 2.22 -1.88
C GLY A 142 -16.64 2.84 -0.48
N ARG A 143 -15.70 2.48 0.42
CA ARG A 143 -15.54 3.15 1.72
C ARG A 143 -15.03 4.60 1.56
N PRO A 144 -15.28 5.49 2.55
CA PRO A 144 -14.81 6.87 2.50
C PRO A 144 -13.30 7.01 2.38
N VAL A 145 -12.86 8.06 1.68
CA VAL A 145 -11.46 8.45 1.58
C VAL A 145 -11.28 9.84 2.17
N LEU A 146 -10.48 9.94 3.24
CA LEU A 146 -10.06 11.20 3.82
C LEU A 146 -8.77 11.63 3.14
N ALA A 147 -8.78 12.74 2.42
CA ALA A 147 -7.57 13.27 1.77
C ALA A 147 -6.88 14.25 2.71
N LEU A 148 -5.70 13.89 3.20
CA LEU A 148 -4.84 14.79 3.97
C LEU A 148 -3.72 15.31 3.05
N HIS A 149 -3.54 16.63 3.02
CA HIS A 149 -2.62 17.30 2.11
C HIS A 149 -2.09 18.61 2.71
N ASP A 150 -1.03 19.13 2.09
CA ASP A 150 -0.42 20.42 2.41
C ASP A 150 -1.39 21.59 2.12
N CYS A 151 -1.26 22.69 2.87
CA CYS A 151 -1.96 23.95 2.60
C CYS A 151 -1.27 24.70 1.46
N ASP A 152 -1.34 24.15 0.25
CA ASP A 152 -0.84 24.76 -0.97
C ASP A 152 -1.77 24.47 -2.16
N THR A 153 -1.50 25.12 -3.29
CA THR A 153 -2.34 24.93 -4.47
C THR A 153 -2.34 23.46 -4.93
N ALA A 154 -1.19 22.77 -4.87
CA ALA A 154 -1.03 21.41 -5.37
C ALA A 154 -1.72 20.36 -4.49
N GLY A 155 -1.66 20.52 -3.16
CA GLY A 155 -2.33 19.71 -2.16
C GLY A 155 -3.84 19.74 -2.35
N GLU A 156 -4.43 20.93 -2.56
CA GLU A 156 -5.87 21.03 -2.87
C GLU A 156 -6.26 20.25 -4.14
N TRP A 157 -5.36 20.19 -5.13
CA TRP A 157 -5.60 19.36 -6.33
C TRP A 157 -5.62 17.87 -6.03
N ILE A 158 -4.95 17.38 -4.96
CA ILE A 158 -4.99 15.98 -4.56
C ILE A 158 -6.42 15.60 -4.14
N TYR A 159 -7.02 16.40 -3.26
CA TYR A 159 -8.43 16.22 -2.86
C TYR A 159 -9.38 16.34 -4.06
N ARG A 160 -9.26 17.43 -4.85
CA ARG A 160 -10.12 17.67 -6.03
C ARG A 160 -10.06 16.54 -7.05
N VAL A 161 -8.91 15.90 -7.23
CA VAL A 161 -8.79 14.78 -8.16
C VAL A 161 -9.62 13.57 -7.73
N PHE A 162 -9.82 13.36 -6.42
CA PHE A 162 -10.77 12.35 -5.94
C PHE A 162 -12.21 12.81 -6.07
N ASP A 163 -12.52 14.07 -5.75
CA ASP A 163 -13.89 14.61 -5.71
C ASP A 163 -14.50 14.84 -7.11
N ILE A 164 -13.80 15.57 -7.99
CA ILE A 164 -14.32 15.97 -9.32
C ILE A 164 -13.60 15.27 -10.48
N GLY A 165 -12.58 14.47 -10.18
CA GLY A 165 -11.79 13.76 -11.17
C GLY A 165 -10.72 14.62 -11.85
N SER A 166 -9.76 13.97 -12.52
CA SER A 166 -8.76 14.67 -13.32
C SER A 166 -9.24 14.89 -14.76
N ARG A 167 -8.85 16.02 -15.40
CA ARG A 167 -9.16 16.28 -16.82
C ARG A 167 -8.70 15.13 -17.74
N ARG A 168 -7.56 14.51 -17.43
CA ARG A 168 -6.97 13.41 -18.22
C ARG A 168 -7.77 12.11 -18.08
N THR A 169 -8.31 11.81 -16.90
CA THR A 169 -9.01 10.54 -16.62
C THR A 169 -10.52 10.71 -16.44
N ARG A 170 -11.10 11.86 -16.80
CA ARG A 170 -12.53 12.15 -16.61
C ARG A 170 -13.44 11.15 -17.32
N HIS A 171 -13.00 10.64 -18.48
CA HIS A 171 -13.74 9.65 -19.28
C HIS A 171 -13.89 8.29 -18.56
N LEU A 172 -12.98 7.97 -17.63
CA LEU A 172 -13.03 6.74 -16.82
C LEU A 172 -13.94 6.87 -15.59
N GLN A 173 -14.45 8.08 -15.33
CA GLN A 173 -15.33 8.37 -14.20
C GLN A 173 -14.79 7.94 -12.83
N LEU A 174 -13.48 8.06 -12.60
CA LEU A 174 -12.81 7.60 -11.37
C LEU A 174 -12.83 8.61 -10.22
N TRP A 175 -13.80 9.51 -10.20
CA TRP A 175 -14.06 10.31 -9.00
C TRP A 175 -14.84 9.46 -7.98
N LEU A 176 -14.73 9.85 -6.72
CA LEU A 176 -15.28 9.15 -5.58
C LEU A 176 -16.42 9.99 -4.99
N GLU A 177 -17.50 9.35 -4.58
CA GLU A 177 -18.67 10.04 -3.99
C GLU A 177 -18.47 10.37 -2.51
N ASN A 178 -17.57 9.66 -1.83
CA ASN A 178 -17.38 9.70 -0.38
C ASN A 178 -15.98 10.21 0.00
N VAL A 179 -15.58 11.37 -0.52
CA VAL A 179 -14.28 11.99 -0.19
C VAL A 179 -14.47 13.11 0.80
N VAL A 180 -13.63 13.14 1.83
CA VAL A 180 -13.59 14.23 2.79
C VAL A 180 -12.24 14.92 2.75
N ASP A 181 -12.26 16.25 2.69
CA ASP A 181 -11.06 17.06 2.79
C ASP A 181 -10.62 17.16 4.27
N LEU A 182 -9.53 16.45 4.59
CA LEU A 182 -8.87 16.47 5.89
C LEU A 182 -7.60 17.33 5.87
N GLY A 183 -7.33 18.02 4.76
CA GLY A 183 -6.12 18.78 4.50
C GLY A 183 -5.84 19.86 5.55
N LEU A 184 -4.60 20.36 5.53
CA LEU A 184 -4.25 21.56 6.28
C LEU A 184 -4.87 22.78 5.57
N HIS A 185 -5.73 23.52 6.27
CA HIS A 185 -6.32 24.76 5.76
C HIS A 185 -5.67 25.99 6.39
N GLU A 186 -5.81 27.15 5.74
CA GLU A 186 -5.23 28.42 6.20
C GLU A 186 -5.71 28.81 7.61
N ASP A 187 -6.98 28.54 7.92
CA ASP A 187 -7.55 28.80 9.25
C ASP A 187 -6.89 27.93 10.32
N ASP A 188 -6.70 26.64 10.06
CA ASP A 188 -6.06 25.73 11.02
C ASP A 188 -4.59 26.12 11.22
N ALA A 189 -3.89 26.44 10.14
CA ALA A 189 -2.50 26.87 10.21
C ALA A 189 -2.34 28.19 10.97
N SER A 190 -3.33 29.10 10.86
CA SER A 190 -3.37 30.33 11.63
C SER A 190 -3.62 30.08 13.12
N LEU A 191 -4.59 29.22 13.45
CA LEU A 191 -4.89 28.82 14.84
C LEU A 191 -3.70 28.12 15.52
N LEU A 192 -2.96 27.32 14.77
CA LEU A 192 -1.76 26.62 15.24
C LEU A 192 -0.48 27.49 15.15
N ALA A 193 -0.59 28.70 14.59
CA ALA A 193 0.52 29.62 14.33
C ALA A 193 1.72 28.92 13.65
N LEU A 194 1.44 28.26 12.53
CA LEU A 194 2.41 27.52 11.74
C LEU A 194 3.24 28.46 10.83
N PRO A 195 4.53 28.16 10.61
CA PRO A 195 5.35 28.94 9.70
C PRO A 195 4.90 28.75 8.23
N SER A 196 4.73 29.85 7.51
CA SER A 196 4.43 29.84 6.08
C SER A 196 5.67 30.09 5.22
N GLN A 197 5.69 29.50 4.03
CA GLN A 197 6.69 29.76 3.00
C GLN A 197 6.05 30.48 1.80
N PRO A 198 6.83 31.16 0.95
CA PRO A 198 6.31 31.66 -0.33
C PRO A 198 5.83 30.51 -1.22
N GLU A 199 4.71 30.71 -1.91
CA GLU A 199 4.19 29.73 -2.87
C GLU A 199 5.13 29.57 -4.09
N ALA A 200 5.11 28.38 -4.70
CA ALA A 200 5.88 28.06 -5.88
C ALA A 200 5.55 29.03 -7.03
N GLY A 201 6.56 29.47 -7.79
CA GLY A 201 6.42 30.53 -8.79
C GLY A 201 5.27 30.34 -9.78
N LYS A 202 5.03 29.09 -10.24
CA LYS A 202 3.94 28.74 -11.16
C LYS A 202 2.52 28.91 -10.57
N PHE A 203 2.40 28.92 -9.24
CA PHE A 203 1.13 28.98 -8.50
C PHE A 203 0.91 30.30 -7.75
N ARG A 204 1.88 31.23 -7.74
CA ARG A 204 1.75 32.54 -7.07
C ARG A 204 0.56 33.41 -7.50
N LYS A 205 -0.02 33.13 -8.66
CA LYS A 205 -1.24 33.78 -9.15
C LYS A 205 -2.52 33.33 -8.45
N PHE A 206 -2.47 32.20 -7.74
CA PHE A 206 -3.61 31.61 -7.02
C PHE A 206 -3.47 31.79 -5.51
N ARG A 207 -2.26 31.59 -4.97
CA ARG A 207 -1.96 31.72 -3.54
C ARG A 207 -0.59 32.36 -3.35
N THR A 208 -0.42 33.19 -2.33
CA THR A 208 0.84 33.90 -2.05
C THR A 208 1.80 33.11 -1.18
N SER A 209 1.27 32.31 -0.27
CA SER A 209 2.01 31.51 0.70
C SER A 209 1.62 30.04 0.61
N ARG A 210 2.43 29.15 1.18
CA ARG A 210 2.13 27.73 1.32
C ARG A 210 2.55 27.26 2.69
N ILE A 211 1.86 26.27 3.23
CA ILE A 211 2.17 25.68 4.54
C ILE A 211 2.14 24.17 4.38
N GLU A 212 3.28 23.53 4.55
CA GLU A 212 3.41 22.08 4.47
C GLU A 212 2.95 21.44 5.79
N LEU A 213 2.45 20.20 5.76
CA LEU A 213 2.16 19.40 6.95
C LEU A 213 3.40 19.25 7.85
N SER A 214 4.59 19.21 7.23
CA SER A 214 5.88 19.21 7.92
C SER A 214 6.05 20.41 8.87
N ALA A 215 5.35 21.52 8.64
CA ALA A 215 5.35 22.70 9.52
C ALA A 215 4.74 22.40 10.90
N LEU A 216 3.90 21.37 11.04
CA LEU A 216 3.36 20.92 12.32
C LEU A 216 4.47 20.47 13.29
N SER A 217 5.66 20.12 12.78
CA SER A 217 6.82 19.78 13.60
C SER A 217 7.19 20.86 14.64
N VAL A 218 6.85 22.13 14.41
CA VAL A 218 7.08 23.21 15.39
C VAL A 218 6.30 22.98 16.70
N LEU A 219 5.21 22.22 16.66
CA LEU A 219 4.39 21.90 17.83
C LEU A 219 5.11 20.91 18.77
N LYS A 220 6.06 20.11 18.27
CA LYS A 220 6.91 19.25 19.12
C LYS A 220 7.65 20.09 20.15
N VAL A 221 8.22 21.22 19.72
CA VAL A 221 8.99 22.11 20.60
C VAL A 221 8.07 23.06 21.38
N ARG A 222 7.10 23.66 20.69
CA ARG A 222 6.26 24.72 21.28
C ARG A 222 5.29 24.18 22.33
N TRP A 223 4.70 23.01 22.05
CA TRP A 223 3.60 22.45 22.84
C TRP A 223 3.93 21.08 23.43
N ASN A 224 5.11 20.51 23.15
CA ASN A 224 5.51 19.18 23.59
C ASN A 224 4.60 18.06 23.04
N VAL A 225 4.13 18.23 21.80
CA VAL A 225 3.33 17.21 21.10
C VAL A 225 4.26 16.20 20.46
N GLU A 226 4.19 14.93 20.85
CA GLU A 226 5.09 13.88 20.35
C GLU A 226 4.94 13.66 18.83
N ASN A 227 3.69 13.53 18.38
CA ASN A 227 3.32 13.35 16.98
C ASN A 227 2.29 14.42 16.53
N PRO A 228 2.75 15.59 16.05
CA PRO A 228 1.89 16.68 15.64
C PRO A 228 0.97 16.37 14.46
N VAL A 229 1.41 15.55 13.50
CA VAL A 229 0.61 15.20 12.31
C VAL A 229 -0.57 14.33 12.73
N LEU A 230 -0.32 13.31 13.57
CA LEU A 230 -1.37 12.48 14.16
C LEU A 230 -2.35 13.32 14.99
N ALA A 231 -1.85 14.16 15.89
CA ALA A 231 -2.68 15.00 16.76
C ALA A 231 -3.56 15.97 15.94
N TYR A 232 -2.99 16.60 14.91
CA TYR A 232 -3.73 17.45 13.97
C TYR A 232 -4.85 16.67 13.27
N THR A 233 -4.52 15.50 12.72
CA THR A 233 -5.44 14.65 11.96
C THR A 233 -6.60 14.21 12.84
N ILE A 234 -6.34 13.77 14.08
CA ILE A 234 -7.37 13.41 15.06
C ILE A 234 -8.26 14.59 15.39
N ALA A 235 -7.68 15.77 15.64
CA ALA A 235 -8.46 16.96 15.94
C ALA A 235 -9.33 17.39 14.74
N LYS A 236 -8.82 17.28 13.51
CA LYS A 236 -9.59 17.56 12.30
C LYS A 236 -10.73 16.56 12.11
N MET A 237 -10.47 15.26 12.29
CA MET A 237 -11.50 14.22 12.24
C MET A 237 -12.60 14.48 13.26
N LYS A 238 -12.23 14.82 14.50
CA LYS A 238 -13.16 15.17 15.56
C LYS A 238 -14.04 16.38 15.22
N LYS A 239 -13.42 17.46 14.75
CA LYS A 239 -14.11 18.67 14.31
C LYS A 239 -15.13 18.40 13.21
N LEU A 240 -14.83 17.45 12.33
CA LEU A 240 -15.70 17.02 11.23
C LEU A 240 -16.71 15.92 11.62
N GLY A 241 -16.74 15.48 12.89
CA GLY A 241 -17.63 14.41 13.35
C GLY A 241 -17.28 13.02 12.83
N ILE A 242 -16.03 12.81 12.40
CA ILE A 242 -15.53 11.54 11.89
C ILE A 242 -15.07 10.67 13.06
N ARG A 243 -15.62 9.45 13.15
CA ARG A 243 -15.21 8.47 14.17
C ARG A 243 -13.87 7.85 13.82
N ILE A 244 -13.01 7.69 14.83
CA ILE A 244 -11.71 7.05 14.71
C ILE A 244 -11.87 5.53 14.79
N THR A 245 -12.77 5.03 15.63
CA THR A 245 -13.00 3.59 15.91
C THR A 245 -13.20 2.72 14.66
N PRO A 246 -12.97 1.40 14.69
CA PRO A 246 -13.33 0.51 13.57
C PRO A 246 -14.86 0.40 13.45
N LYS A 247 -15.37 -0.06 12.29
CA LYS A 247 -16.81 -0.34 12.16
C LYS A 247 -17.27 -1.33 13.24
N PRO A 248 -18.46 -1.13 13.84
CA PRO A 248 -18.99 -2.06 14.82
C PRO A 248 -19.22 -3.42 14.17
N GLU A 249 -19.02 -4.46 14.96
CA GLU A 249 -19.29 -5.85 14.59
C GLU A 249 -19.92 -6.55 15.80
N GLU A 250 -20.72 -7.59 15.56
CA GLU A 250 -21.25 -8.41 16.64
C GLU A 250 -20.10 -8.98 17.46
N ALA A 251 -20.16 -8.83 18.79
CA ALA A 251 -19.09 -9.24 19.69
C ALA A 251 -18.64 -10.69 19.46
N LYS A 252 -19.60 -11.57 19.12
CA LYS A 252 -19.32 -12.98 18.80
C LYS A 252 -18.41 -13.13 17.58
N GLU A 253 -18.71 -12.44 16.48
CA GLU A 253 -17.92 -12.54 15.25
C GLU A 253 -16.55 -11.89 15.45
N LEU A 254 -16.49 -10.73 16.11
CA LEU A 254 -15.23 -10.09 16.46
C LEU A 254 -14.32 -11.01 17.28
N LEU A 255 -14.85 -11.60 18.36
CA LEU A 255 -14.07 -12.47 19.23
C LEU A 255 -13.61 -13.73 18.49
N LYS A 256 -14.47 -14.30 17.64
CA LYS A 256 -14.13 -15.46 16.81
C LYS A 256 -12.96 -15.13 15.88
N GLU A 257 -13.01 -14.01 15.18
CA GLU A 257 -11.94 -13.62 14.26
C GLU A 257 -10.62 -13.32 14.97
N LEU A 258 -10.65 -12.61 16.10
CA LEU A 258 -9.45 -12.35 16.91
C LEU A 258 -8.79 -13.65 17.40
N VAL A 259 -9.61 -14.64 17.79
CA VAL A 259 -9.11 -15.96 18.16
C VAL A 259 -8.51 -16.67 16.95
N GLU A 260 -9.16 -16.65 15.79
CA GLU A 260 -8.64 -17.26 14.56
C GLU A 260 -7.30 -16.63 14.12
N GLU A 261 -7.18 -15.30 14.14
CA GLU A 261 -5.93 -14.61 13.82
C GLU A 261 -4.83 -14.95 14.80
N ARG A 262 -5.11 -14.93 16.12
CA ARG A 262 -4.10 -15.25 17.13
C ARG A 262 -3.61 -16.68 17.03
N ILE A 263 -4.50 -17.62 16.70
CA ILE A 263 -4.13 -19.00 16.40
C ILE A 263 -3.20 -19.00 15.18
N LYS A 264 -3.58 -18.39 14.06
CA LYS A 264 -2.73 -18.34 12.84
C LYS A 264 -1.34 -17.78 13.13
N GLU A 265 -1.23 -16.66 13.85
CA GLU A 265 0.06 -16.08 14.23
C GLU A 265 0.94 -17.05 15.04
N ALA A 266 0.35 -17.75 16.02
CA ALA A 266 1.09 -18.74 16.79
C ALA A 266 1.58 -19.90 15.91
N PHE A 267 0.80 -20.28 14.89
CA PHE A 267 1.21 -21.28 13.91
C PHE A 267 2.29 -20.78 12.95
N ASP A 268 2.26 -19.51 12.56
CA ASP A 268 3.32 -18.89 11.75
C ASP A 268 4.65 -18.89 12.53
N GLU A 269 4.63 -18.56 13.83
CA GLU A 269 5.82 -18.67 14.71
C GLU A 269 6.34 -20.12 14.81
N ILE A 270 5.46 -21.12 14.80
CA ILE A 270 5.85 -22.53 14.76
C ILE A 270 6.44 -22.87 13.40
N SER A 271 5.84 -22.39 12.31
CA SER A 271 6.32 -22.60 10.95
C SER A 271 7.73 -22.04 10.76
N ASP A 272 8.01 -20.86 11.28
CA ASP A 272 9.34 -20.26 11.25
C ASP A 272 10.38 -21.09 12.01
N LYS A 273 10.00 -21.67 13.16
CA LYS A 273 10.85 -22.61 13.89
C LYS A 273 11.02 -23.95 13.16
N LEU A 274 9.98 -24.42 12.47
CA LEU A 274 10.06 -25.60 11.62
C LEU A 274 10.91 -25.35 10.37
N TRP A 275 11.04 -24.10 9.91
CA TRP A 275 11.96 -23.72 8.83
C TRP A 275 13.41 -24.12 9.16
N GLU A 276 13.82 -24.06 10.43
CA GLU A 276 15.13 -24.55 10.87
C GLU A 276 15.35 -26.05 10.57
N LEU A 277 14.27 -26.85 10.53
CA LEU A 277 14.35 -28.27 10.19
C LEU A 277 14.63 -28.51 8.71
N PHE A 278 14.26 -27.59 7.82
CA PHE A 278 14.56 -27.73 6.39
C PHE A 278 16.01 -27.37 6.04
N GLU A 279 16.80 -26.81 6.97
CA GLU A 279 18.25 -26.71 6.80
C GLU A 279 18.97 -28.04 7.10
N ILE A 280 18.32 -28.96 7.80
CA ILE A 280 18.88 -30.27 8.16
C ILE A 280 19.26 -31.10 6.91
N PRO A 281 18.43 -31.18 5.85
CA PRO A 281 18.80 -31.82 4.59
C PRO A 281 20.14 -31.35 4.02
N SER A 282 20.42 -30.03 4.03
CA SER A 282 21.71 -29.51 3.54
C SER A 282 22.88 -29.97 4.41
N LYS A 283 22.71 -29.99 5.73
CA LYS A 283 23.74 -30.47 6.68
C LYS A 283 23.99 -31.98 6.55
N ILE A 284 22.93 -32.78 6.36
CA ILE A 284 23.03 -34.23 6.13
C ILE A 284 23.64 -34.52 4.76
N ALA A 285 23.25 -33.80 3.71
CA ALA A 285 23.79 -33.98 2.37
C ALA A 285 25.31 -33.75 2.34
N SER A 286 25.82 -32.74 3.05
CA SER A 286 27.26 -32.52 3.21
C SER A 286 27.93 -33.70 3.92
N SER A 287 27.36 -34.19 5.03
CA SER A 287 27.89 -35.37 5.74
C SER A 287 27.91 -36.63 4.88
N TYR A 288 26.85 -36.88 4.10
CA TYR A 288 26.78 -38.05 3.22
C TYR A 288 27.72 -37.93 2.03
N ALA A 289 27.92 -36.73 1.48
CA ALA A 289 28.90 -36.48 0.44
C ALA A 289 30.32 -36.77 0.94
N GLU A 290 30.68 -36.36 2.16
CA GLU A 290 31.99 -36.63 2.76
C GLU A 290 32.28 -38.13 2.99
N GLU A 291 31.25 -38.95 3.15
CA GLU A 291 31.39 -40.42 3.27
C GLU A 291 31.54 -41.14 1.91
N LEU A 292 31.32 -40.45 0.79
CA LEU A 292 31.49 -41.03 -0.54
C LEU A 292 32.97 -41.16 -0.88
N VAL A 293 33.33 -42.28 -1.51
CA VAL A 293 34.68 -42.51 -2.02
C VAL A 293 34.78 -41.88 -3.40
N TYR A 294 35.61 -40.84 -3.51
CA TYR A 294 35.89 -40.16 -4.77
C TYR A 294 37.17 -40.70 -5.41
N PRO A 295 37.23 -40.86 -6.74
CA PRO A 295 38.44 -41.28 -7.43
C PRO A 295 39.50 -40.16 -7.42
N ASP A 296 40.70 -40.45 -6.90
CA ASP A 296 41.76 -39.45 -6.63
C ASP A 296 42.51 -38.93 -7.88
N SER A 297 42.25 -39.45 -9.08
CA SER A 297 43.13 -39.19 -10.25
C SER A 297 42.49 -39.26 -11.64
N GLU A 298 41.16 -39.21 -11.73
CA GLU A 298 40.46 -39.18 -13.02
C GLU A 298 39.86 -37.79 -13.31
N ILE A 299 39.95 -37.34 -14.56
CA ILE A 299 39.26 -36.13 -15.03
C ILE A 299 37.80 -36.51 -15.25
N VAL A 300 36.90 -35.99 -14.42
CA VAL A 300 35.46 -36.20 -14.57
C VAL A 300 34.92 -35.21 -15.60
N ASP A 301 34.59 -35.68 -16.80
CA ASP A 301 33.82 -34.91 -17.79
C ASP A 301 32.33 -34.96 -17.40
N ALA A 302 31.96 -34.05 -16.50
CA ALA A 302 30.66 -34.04 -15.87
C ALA A 302 29.61 -33.22 -16.64
N ASP A 303 29.28 -33.59 -17.88
CA ASP A 303 27.98 -33.24 -18.45
C ASP A 303 26.94 -34.21 -17.85
N ILE A 304 26.45 -33.91 -16.64
CA ILE A 304 25.72 -34.89 -15.82
C ILE A 304 24.21 -34.57 -15.74
N PRO A 305 23.40 -35.18 -16.62
CA PRO A 305 22.01 -35.54 -16.36
C PRO A 305 21.85 -36.76 -15.41
N GLN A 306 22.93 -37.50 -15.11
CA GLN A 306 22.88 -38.82 -14.46
C GLN A 306 22.92 -38.78 -12.91
N ILE A 307 23.56 -37.78 -12.28
CA ILE A 307 23.51 -37.51 -10.83
C ILE A 307 22.13 -36.95 -10.43
N ASN A 308 21.40 -36.31 -11.36
CA ASN A 308 20.02 -35.84 -11.14
C ASN A 308 19.01 -36.99 -10.87
N LEU A 309 19.42 -38.26 -10.93
CA LEU A 309 18.57 -39.43 -10.69
C LEU A 309 18.58 -39.94 -9.25
N VAL A 310 19.36 -39.35 -8.34
CA VAL A 310 19.23 -39.64 -6.90
C VAL A 310 18.02 -38.90 -6.34
N TYR A 311 16.82 -39.35 -6.71
CA TYR A 311 15.59 -38.85 -6.12
C TYR A 311 15.43 -39.44 -4.72
N LEU A 312 15.61 -38.60 -3.69
CA LEU A 312 15.10 -38.91 -2.37
C LEU A 312 13.58 -38.77 -2.41
N ASN A 313 12.86 -39.89 -2.31
CA ASN A 313 11.41 -39.87 -2.16
C ASN A 313 11.07 -39.42 -0.72
N PHE A 314 10.62 -38.17 -0.58
CA PHE A 314 10.21 -37.60 0.70
C PHE A 314 8.71 -37.71 0.97
N ASP A 315 7.92 -38.32 0.08
CA ASP A 315 6.46 -38.37 0.20
C ASP A 315 6.01 -39.05 1.51
N ASP A 316 6.60 -40.21 1.83
CA ASP A 316 6.29 -40.98 3.05
C ASP A 316 6.75 -40.25 4.33
N PRO A 317 7.99 -39.74 4.44
CA PRO A 317 8.41 -38.90 5.55
C PRO A 317 7.53 -37.66 5.77
N ILE A 318 7.20 -36.92 4.71
CA ILE A 318 6.34 -35.74 4.77
C ILE A 318 4.95 -36.12 5.27
N LYS A 319 4.38 -37.22 4.76
CA LYS A 319 3.08 -37.72 5.21
C LYS A 319 3.08 -38.06 6.70
N ARG A 320 4.11 -38.77 7.19
CA ARG A 320 4.23 -39.10 8.63
C ARG A 320 4.40 -37.87 9.51
N LEU A 321 5.16 -36.87 9.04
CA LEU A 321 5.31 -35.60 9.74
C LEU A 321 3.97 -34.88 9.85
N LYS A 322 3.22 -34.80 8.74
CA LYS A 322 1.88 -34.20 8.72
C LYS A 322 0.92 -34.90 9.69
N GLU A 323 0.84 -36.23 9.66
CA GLU A 323 0.00 -37.01 10.57
C GLU A 323 0.41 -36.83 12.05
N SER A 324 1.71 -36.67 12.32
CA SER A 324 2.23 -36.44 13.67
C SER A 324 1.87 -35.04 14.16
N LEU A 325 2.02 -34.02 13.32
CA LEU A 325 1.62 -32.64 13.64
C LEU A 325 0.12 -32.55 13.90
N GLU A 326 -0.72 -33.14 13.04
CA GLU A 326 -2.18 -33.18 13.24
C GLU A 326 -2.56 -33.81 14.59
N LYS A 327 -1.88 -34.90 14.99
CA LYS A 327 -2.09 -35.52 16.30
C LYS A 327 -1.68 -34.62 17.47
N GLU A 328 -0.53 -33.96 17.37
CA GLU A 328 -0.11 -33.03 18.43
C GLU A 328 -1.05 -31.81 18.53
N PHE A 329 -1.54 -31.30 17.40
CA PHE A 329 -2.53 -30.21 17.39
C PHE A 329 -3.84 -30.62 18.04
N GLU A 330 -4.37 -31.82 17.77
CA GLU A 330 -5.57 -32.31 18.45
C GLU A 330 -5.37 -32.53 19.96
N LYS A 331 -4.14 -32.81 20.41
CA LYS A 331 -3.84 -32.92 21.86
C LYS A 331 -3.88 -31.57 22.57
N ILE A 332 -3.35 -30.52 21.96
CA ILE A 332 -3.28 -29.18 22.60
C ILE A 332 -4.58 -28.37 22.41
N LYS A 333 -5.43 -28.76 21.47
CA LYS A 333 -6.70 -28.09 21.15
C LYS A 333 -7.58 -27.78 22.37
N PRO A 334 -7.78 -28.69 23.35
CA PRO A 334 -8.56 -28.38 24.54
C PRO A 334 -7.96 -27.24 25.37
N ASP A 335 -6.64 -27.20 25.52
CA ASP A 335 -5.94 -26.16 26.27
C ASP A 335 -6.04 -24.80 25.56
N VAL A 336 -5.90 -24.81 24.22
CA VAL A 336 -6.10 -23.59 23.41
C VAL A 336 -7.53 -23.06 23.53
N ILE A 337 -8.54 -23.95 23.54
CA ILE A 337 -9.94 -23.56 23.72
C ILE A 337 -10.15 -22.95 25.12
N ASP A 338 -9.60 -23.55 26.17
CA ASP A 338 -9.74 -23.05 27.54
C ASP A 338 -9.12 -21.66 27.72
N GLU A 339 -7.92 -21.45 27.19
CA GLU A 339 -7.25 -20.14 27.23
C GLU A 339 -7.98 -19.08 26.37
N ALA A 340 -8.47 -19.46 25.19
CA ALA A 340 -9.29 -18.57 24.37
C ALA A 340 -10.60 -18.17 25.08
N GLN A 341 -11.24 -19.14 25.75
CA GLN A 341 -12.46 -18.91 26.53
C GLN A 341 -12.22 -17.95 27.71
N LYS A 342 -11.13 -18.15 28.46
CA LYS A 342 -10.71 -17.20 29.52
C LYS A 342 -10.47 -15.80 28.97
N ALA A 343 -9.83 -15.68 27.80
CA ALA A 343 -9.60 -14.38 27.18
C ALA A 343 -10.92 -13.70 26.79
N ILE A 344 -11.87 -14.45 26.25
CA ILE A 344 -13.23 -13.99 25.92
C ILE A 344 -13.98 -13.52 27.19
N GLU A 345 -13.93 -14.30 28.27
CA GLU A 345 -14.61 -13.97 29.53
C GLU A 345 -14.05 -12.71 30.19
N ASN A 346 -12.75 -12.46 30.03
CA ASN A 346 -12.09 -11.25 30.52
C ASN A 346 -12.16 -10.07 29.54
N ALA A 347 -12.69 -10.26 28.33
CA ALA A 347 -12.74 -9.22 27.31
C ALA A 347 -13.72 -8.12 27.74
N LYS A 348 -13.19 -6.91 27.94
CA LYS A 348 -14.03 -5.73 28.14
C LYS A 348 -14.58 -5.27 26.80
N LEU A 349 -15.87 -5.48 26.58
CA LEU A 349 -16.58 -4.89 25.45
C LEU A 349 -16.74 -3.39 25.71
N LEU A 350 -16.21 -2.59 24.79
CA LEU A 350 -16.38 -1.14 24.78
C LEU A 350 -17.40 -0.81 23.70
N ASP A 351 -18.31 0.11 23.99
CA ASP A 351 -19.07 0.74 22.92
C ASP A 351 -18.18 1.70 22.10
N GLU A 352 -18.72 2.21 21.00
CA GLU A 352 -17.96 3.08 20.11
C GLU A 352 -17.54 4.39 20.80
N ASP A 353 -18.32 4.91 21.75
CA ASP A 353 -18.04 6.20 22.39
C ASP A 353 -16.96 6.07 23.46
N ASP A 354 -17.02 5.00 24.27
CA ASP A 354 -15.98 4.65 25.25
C ASP A 354 -14.63 4.40 24.58
N TYR A 355 -14.61 3.63 23.49
CA TYR A 355 -13.39 3.37 22.74
C TYR A 355 -12.83 4.66 22.14
N GLU A 356 -13.71 5.47 21.55
CA GLU A 356 -13.31 6.74 20.96
C GLU A 356 -12.68 7.67 22.00
N TRP A 357 -13.25 7.76 23.20
CA TRP A 357 -12.69 8.58 24.28
C TRP A 357 -11.29 8.11 24.70
N ILE A 358 -11.08 6.79 24.82
CA ILE A 358 -9.77 6.21 25.14
C ILE A 358 -8.75 6.54 24.04
N VAL A 359 -9.11 6.37 22.77
CA VAL A 359 -8.19 6.63 21.66
C VAL A 359 -7.85 8.11 21.53
N ILE A 360 -8.82 9.03 21.65
CA ILE A 360 -8.54 10.46 21.67
C ILE A 360 -7.62 10.81 22.84
N GLY A 361 -7.90 10.29 24.04
CA GLY A 361 -7.09 10.57 25.23
C GLY A 361 -5.65 10.08 25.11
N ARG A 362 -5.42 9.03 24.30
CA ARG A 362 -4.08 8.46 24.07
C ARG A 362 -3.34 9.10 22.90
N LEU A 363 -4.04 9.35 21.79
CA LEU A 363 -3.42 9.75 20.51
C LEU A 363 -3.63 11.21 20.14
N GLY A 364 -4.70 11.82 20.65
CA GLY A 364 -4.93 13.24 20.50
C GLY A 364 -4.00 14.07 21.38
N ASP A 365 -3.96 15.37 21.13
CA ASP A 365 -3.33 16.33 22.03
C ASP A 365 -4.35 17.40 22.41
N ASN A 366 -4.57 17.58 23.72
CA ASN A 366 -5.58 18.50 24.24
C ASN A 366 -5.37 19.95 23.77
N ARG A 367 -4.11 20.39 23.57
CA ARG A 367 -3.84 21.75 23.08
C ARG A 367 -4.18 21.88 21.61
N VAL A 368 -3.87 20.87 20.80
CA VAL A 368 -4.23 20.84 19.38
C VAL A 368 -5.75 20.77 19.21
N LEU A 369 -6.43 19.90 19.96
CA LEU A 369 -7.90 19.80 19.98
C LEU A 369 -8.55 21.14 20.30
N THR A 370 -8.15 21.73 21.43
CA THR A 370 -8.67 23.04 21.89
C THR A 370 -8.39 24.14 20.87
N ALA A 371 -7.19 24.17 20.28
CA ALA A 371 -6.82 25.19 19.29
C ALA A 371 -7.69 25.12 18.03
N LEU A 372 -8.12 23.93 17.62
CA LEU A 372 -8.99 23.74 16.46
C LEU A 372 -10.50 23.85 16.78
N GLY A 373 -10.86 24.05 18.04
CA GLY A 373 -12.25 24.21 18.50
C GLY A 373 -12.99 22.89 18.74
N VAL A 374 -12.25 21.83 19.10
CA VAL A 374 -12.76 20.54 19.59
C VAL A 374 -12.61 20.51 21.10
#